data_AF-A0A7W1XVV9-F1
#
_entry.id   AF-A0A7W1XVV9-F1
#
_cell.length_a   1.000
_cell.length_b   1.000
_cell.length_c   1.000
_cell.angle_alpha   90.00
_cell.angle_beta   90.00
_cell.angle_gamma   90.00
#
_symmetry.space_group_name_H-M   'P 1'
#
loop_
_entity.id
_entity.type
_entity.pdbx_description
1 polymer ?
#
loop_
_entity_poly.entity_id
_entity_poly.type
_entity_poly.pdbx_seq_one_letter_code
_entity_poly.pdbx_strand_id
1 'polypeptide(L)'
;MTSATGKTMSLETRPRSHAGFTMVELLVTISLIVFLMSMLAVGAGRYLENTSAKATEALIARISLNLGTYKGITGSFPPDGLDGVDVITEEGTPLTGGAALTLALTQPMKLTRKVGGEVRIVGENPPIGDFRSDELYVTEEDPDACQILDAWANPLHYDNVMGGDEAFSPQSLGETHLDFDEDLYTHMEDSREIEDLTGVLGPQNTNEYDIWSHGSSGHEDTEEYEDYITNWNMSN
;
A
#
# COMPACT_ATOMS: atom_id res chain seq x y z
N MET A 1 36.27 -14.73 -90.56
CA MET A 1 35.30 -15.01 -89.49
C MET A 1 35.43 -13.93 -88.43
N THR A 2 34.30 -13.40 -88.01
CA THR A 2 34.05 -12.10 -87.40
C THR A 2 34.44 -12.01 -85.91
N SER A 3 35.15 -10.94 -85.54
CA SER A 3 35.38 -10.53 -84.15
C SER A 3 34.27 -9.56 -83.73
N ALA A 4 33.57 -9.86 -82.64
CA ALA A 4 32.45 -9.08 -82.11
C ALA A 4 32.97 -7.99 -81.16
N THR A 5 32.70 -6.72 -81.49
CA THR A 5 32.96 -5.56 -80.62
C THR A 5 31.81 -5.39 -79.63
N GLY A 6 32.08 -5.61 -78.34
CA GLY A 6 31.13 -5.36 -77.26
C GLY A 6 30.97 -3.86 -76.99
N LYS A 7 29.73 -3.36 -77.06
CA LYS A 7 29.32 -2.00 -76.67
C LYS A 7 28.97 -2.00 -75.19
N THR A 8 29.74 -1.30 -74.37
CA THR A 8 29.45 -1.08 -72.95
C THR A 8 28.32 -0.06 -72.79
N MET A 9 27.19 -0.48 -72.21
CA MET A 9 26.13 0.43 -71.76
C MET A 9 26.49 0.99 -70.38
N SER A 10 26.69 2.30 -70.32
CA SER A 10 26.76 3.06 -69.07
C SER A 10 25.34 3.18 -68.49
N LEU A 11 25.12 2.59 -67.31
CA LEU A 11 23.91 2.79 -66.52
C LEU A 11 24.06 4.10 -65.74
N GLU A 12 23.30 5.14 -66.13
CA GLU A 12 23.14 6.34 -65.33
C GLU A 12 22.34 6.02 -64.06
N THR A 13 23.03 5.94 -62.93
CA THR A 13 22.41 5.89 -61.61
C THR A 13 21.87 7.27 -61.27
N ARG A 14 20.54 7.45 -61.28
CA ARG A 14 19.92 8.69 -60.80
C ARG A 14 20.17 8.85 -59.29
N PRO A 15 20.62 10.03 -58.80
CA PRO A 15 20.73 10.28 -57.38
C PRO A 15 19.32 10.30 -56.76
N ARG A 16 19.11 9.50 -55.70
CA ARG A 16 17.91 9.59 -54.86
C ARG A 16 18.03 10.88 -54.04
N SER A 17 17.09 11.80 -54.18
CA SER A 17 17.02 12.97 -53.30
C SER A 17 16.67 12.50 -51.89
N HIS A 18 17.64 12.46 -51.00
CA HIS A 18 17.36 12.43 -49.57
C HIS A 18 16.77 13.78 -49.20
N ALA A 19 15.45 13.83 -48.99
CA ALA A 19 14.81 14.95 -48.32
C ALA A 19 15.16 14.84 -46.83
N GLY A 20 16.16 15.60 -46.38
CA GLY A 20 16.44 15.77 -44.96
C GLY A 20 15.33 16.61 -44.33
N PHE A 21 14.89 16.22 -43.13
CA PHE A 21 13.96 17.03 -42.36
C PHE A 21 14.56 18.41 -42.11
N THR A 22 13.74 19.44 -42.28
CA THR A 22 14.18 20.80 -41.98
C THR A 22 14.35 20.96 -40.47
N MET A 23 15.30 21.80 -40.07
CA MET A 23 15.48 22.16 -38.65
C MET A 23 14.16 22.65 -38.01
N VAL A 24 13.31 23.31 -38.82
CA VAL A 24 12.00 23.81 -38.38
C VAL A 24 11.01 22.67 -38.15
N GLU A 25 10.92 21.67 -39.02
CA GLU A 25 10.04 20.50 -38.82
C GLU A 25 10.42 19.73 -37.56
N LEU A 26 11.71 19.57 -37.29
CA LEU A 26 12.17 18.88 -36.09
C LEU A 26 11.79 19.66 -34.82
N LEU A 27 11.95 20.99 -34.83
CA LEU A 27 11.55 21.85 -33.72
C LEU A 27 10.03 21.86 -33.49
N VAL A 28 9.23 21.91 -34.56
CA VAL A 28 7.76 21.84 -34.46
C VAL A 28 7.30 20.48 -33.96
N THR A 29 7.97 19.40 -34.36
CA THR A 29 7.63 18.06 -33.89
C THR A 29 7.91 17.90 -32.40
N ILE A 30 9.08 18.34 -31.94
CA ILE A 30 9.43 18.27 -30.51
C ILE A 30 8.48 19.16 -29.70
N SER A 31 8.11 20.36 -30.17
CA SER A 31 7.19 21.23 -29.44
C SER A 31 5.77 20.64 -29.34
N LEU A 32 5.30 19.97 -30.39
CA LEU A 32 4.02 19.24 -30.35
C LEU A 32 4.07 18.04 -29.40
N ILE A 33 5.18 17.29 -29.39
CA ILE A 33 5.34 16.16 -28.45
C ILE A 33 5.34 16.67 -27.00
N VAL A 34 6.11 17.71 -26.69
CA VAL A 34 6.15 18.28 -25.33
C VAL A 34 4.76 18.78 -24.91
N PHE A 35 4.06 19.51 -25.78
CA PHE A 35 2.70 20.00 -25.49
C PHE A 35 1.71 18.86 -25.22
N LEU A 36 1.73 17.82 -26.06
CA LEU A 36 0.86 16.64 -25.88
C LEU A 36 1.18 15.90 -24.58
N MET A 37 2.47 15.72 -24.25
CA MET A 37 2.89 15.07 -23.01
C MET A 37 2.49 15.87 -21.78
N SER A 38 2.62 17.20 -21.80
CA SER A 38 2.16 18.06 -20.70
C SER A 38 0.65 17.95 -20.47
N MET A 39 -0.15 17.92 -21.53
CA MET A 39 -1.60 17.77 -21.42
C MET A 39 -2.00 16.39 -20.88
N LEU A 40 -1.30 15.35 -21.31
CA LEU A 40 -1.53 13.97 -20.86
C LEU A 40 -1.17 13.79 -19.38
N ALA A 41 -0.08 14.40 -18.92
CA ALA A 41 0.32 14.36 -17.52
C ALA A 41 -0.74 14.94 -16.58
N VAL A 42 -1.30 16.11 -16.90
CA VAL A 42 -2.33 16.77 -16.08
C VAL A 42 -3.66 16.00 -16.08
N GLY A 43 -4.03 15.38 -17.21
CA GLY A 43 -5.28 14.63 -17.33
C GLY A 43 -5.24 13.25 -16.67
N ALA A 44 -4.10 12.57 -16.69
CA ALA A 44 -3.95 11.24 -16.11
C ALA A 44 -3.88 11.27 -14.57
N GLY A 45 -3.19 12.26 -13.97
CA GLY A 45 -2.99 12.33 -12.51
C GLY A 45 -4.30 12.32 -11.70
N ARG A 46 -5.22 13.25 -12.00
CA ARG A 46 -6.50 13.38 -11.27
C ARG A 46 -7.45 12.18 -11.40
N TYR A 47 -7.33 11.40 -12.47
CA TYR A 47 -8.13 10.19 -12.66
C TYR A 47 -7.56 9.02 -11.85
N LEU A 48 -6.22 8.95 -11.73
CA LEU A 48 -5.54 7.94 -10.93
C LEU A 48 -5.79 8.15 -9.44
N GLU A 49 -5.69 9.38 -8.92
CA GLU A 49 -5.94 9.71 -7.50
C GLU A 49 -7.32 9.21 -7.00
N ASN A 50 -8.40 9.57 -7.70
CA ASN A 50 -9.75 9.13 -7.36
C ASN A 50 -9.96 7.60 -7.48
N THR A 51 -9.15 6.93 -8.30
CA THR A 51 -9.23 5.47 -8.47
C THR A 51 -8.47 4.78 -7.33
N SER A 52 -7.30 5.29 -6.96
CA SER A 52 -6.51 4.80 -5.83
C SER A 52 -7.27 4.93 -4.52
N ALA A 53 -7.88 6.10 -4.25
CA ALA A 53 -8.68 6.29 -3.05
C ALA A 53 -9.82 5.27 -2.94
N LYS A 54 -10.58 5.06 -4.02
CA LYS A 54 -11.66 4.05 -4.04
C LYS A 54 -11.16 2.62 -3.92
N ALA A 55 -9.97 2.32 -4.44
CA ALA A 55 -9.36 1.01 -4.30
C ALA A 55 -8.95 0.76 -2.83
N THR A 56 -8.39 1.77 -2.16
CA THR A 56 -8.06 1.71 -0.73
C THR A 56 -9.32 1.63 0.15
N GLU A 57 -10.38 2.39 -0.15
CA GLU A 57 -11.68 2.25 0.53
C GLU A 57 -12.23 0.83 0.41
N ALA A 58 -12.19 0.24 -0.80
CA ALA A 58 -12.64 -1.12 -1.04
C ALA A 58 -11.77 -2.16 -0.31
N LEU A 59 -10.46 -1.93 -0.23
CA LEU A 59 -9.52 -2.75 0.53
C LEU A 59 -9.87 -2.72 2.02
N ILE A 60 -10.04 -1.54 2.62
CA ILE A 60 -10.42 -1.37 4.03
C ILE A 60 -11.79 -2.01 4.31
N ALA A 61 -12.75 -1.88 3.40
CA ALA A 61 -14.04 -2.55 3.52
C ALA A 61 -13.92 -4.08 3.51
N ARG A 62 -13.05 -4.65 2.66
CA ARG A 62 -12.76 -6.09 2.65
C ARG A 62 -12.08 -6.55 3.94
N ILE A 63 -11.10 -5.79 4.42
CA ILE A 63 -10.43 -6.07 5.71
C ILE A 63 -11.45 -6.04 6.85
N SER A 64 -12.37 -5.08 6.85
CA SER A 64 -13.43 -4.97 7.85
C SER A 64 -14.34 -6.21 7.90
N LEU A 65 -14.64 -6.81 6.75
CA LEU A 65 -15.38 -8.09 6.68
C LEU A 65 -14.56 -9.26 7.28
N ASN A 66 -13.26 -9.29 7.02
CA ASN A 66 -12.35 -10.29 7.56
C ASN A 66 -12.21 -10.15 9.08
N LEU A 67 -12.08 -8.92 9.58
CA LEU A 67 -12.05 -8.59 11.01
C LEU A 67 -13.36 -8.99 11.71
N GLY A 68 -14.51 -8.73 11.09
CA GLY A 68 -15.80 -9.19 11.59
C GLY A 68 -15.88 -10.73 11.68
N THR A 69 -15.32 -11.44 10.70
CA THR A 69 -15.23 -12.91 10.71
C THR A 69 -14.29 -13.40 11.81
N TYR A 70 -13.11 -12.78 11.95
CA TYR A 70 -12.13 -13.09 12.99
C TYR A 70 -12.76 -12.94 14.37
N LYS A 71 -13.35 -11.77 14.67
CA LYS A 71 -14.04 -11.51 15.94
C LYS A 71 -15.21 -12.46 16.18
N GLY A 72 -15.94 -12.85 15.13
CA GLY A 72 -17.00 -13.85 15.24
C GLY A 72 -16.50 -15.24 15.68
N ILE A 73 -15.25 -15.58 15.36
CA ILE A 73 -14.64 -16.87 15.71
C ILE A 73 -13.92 -16.80 17.07
N THR A 74 -13.13 -15.76 17.30
CA THR A 74 -12.23 -15.64 18.46
C THR A 74 -12.85 -14.87 19.63
N GLY A 75 -13.85 -14.04 19.37
CA GLY A 75 -14.46 -13.13 20.33
C GLY A 75 -13.79 -11.75 20.43
N SER A 76 -12.61 -11.58 19.82
CA SER A 76 -11.80 -10.36 19.87
C SER A 76 -11.29 -9.99 18.47
N PHE A 77 -10.90 -8.73 18.24
CA PHE A 77 -10.15 -8.37 17.03
C PHE A 77 -8.72 -8.91 17.12
N PRO A 78 -8.00 -9.06 16.00
CA PRO A 78 -6.60 -9.47 16.00
C PRO A 78 -5.74 -8.61 16.93
N PRO A 79 -4.77 -9.20 17.65
CA PRO A 79 -3.76 -8.43 18.36
C PRO A 79 -2.92 -7.64 17.36
N ASP A 80 -2.48 -6.46 17.77
CA ASP A 80 -1.70 -5.51 16.98
C ASP A 80 -0.24 -5.40 17.43
N GLY A 81 0.17 -6.08 18.50
CA GLY A 81 1.54 -5.98 19.02
C GLY A 81 1.83 -4.71 19.83
N LEU A 82 0.84 -3.86 20.10
CA LEU A 82 1.04 -2.55 20.76
C LEU A 82 0.58 -2.55 22.23
N ASP A 83 -0.55 -3.21 22.53
CA ASP A 83 -1.17 -3.19 23.86
C ASP A 83 -0.63 -4.28 24.83
N GLY A 84 0.68 -4.53 24.79
CA GLY A 84 1.34 -5.52 25.65
C GLY A 84 1.02 -6.98 25.32
N VAL A 85 0.46 -7.24 24.14
CA VAL A 85 0.30 -8.58 23.55
C VAL A 85 1.23 -8.69 22.35
N ASP A 86 2.44 -9.20 22.59
CA ASP A 86 3.44 -9.37 21.53
C ASP A 86 2.93 -10.31 20.42
N VAL A 87 3.11 -9.88 19.17
CA VAL A 87 2.89 -10.69 17.98
C VAL A 87 4.25 -10.98 17.37
N ILE A 88 4.59 -12.25 17.23
CA ILE A 88 5.92 -12.68 16.76
C ILE A 88 5.72 -13.81 15.74
N THR A 89 6.46 -13.76 14.64
CA THR A 89 6.50 -14.83 13.63
C THR A 89 7.16 -16.11 14.16
N GLU A 90 7.12 -17.21 13.39
CA GLU A 90 7.79 -18.45 13.80
C GLU A 90 9.33 -18.30 13.81
N GLU A 91 9.86 -17.41 12.97
CA GLU A 91 11.26 -17.02 12.83
C GLU A 91 11.74 -16.08 13.93
N GLY A 92 10.82 -15.46 14.69
CA GLY A 92 11.12 -14.61 15.83
C GLY A 92 11.05 -13.11 15.55
N THR A 93 10.50 -12.68 14.42
CA THR A 93 10.31 -11.27 14.06
C THR A 93 9.13 -10.69 14.82
N PRO A 94 9.32 -9.65 15.66
CA PRO A 94 8.22 -8.95 16.31
C PRO A 94 7.45 -8.13 15.27
N LEU A 95 6.12 -8.20 15.31
CA LEU A 95 5.22 -7.49 14.41
C LEU A 95 4.33 -6.55 15.21
N THR A 96 4.08 -5.37 14.63
CA THR A 96 3.21 -4.34 15.19
C THR A 96 2.19 -3.87 14.12
N GLY A 97 1.12 -3.21 14.58
CA GLY A 97 0.10 -2.56 13.76
C GLY A 97 -0.39 -3.39 12.57
N GLY A 98 -0.21 -2.83 11.36
CA GLY A 98 -0.61 -3.45 10.10
C GLY A 98 0.07 -4.79 9.81
N ALA A 99 1.33 -4.98 10.24
CA ALA A 99 2.04 -6.24 10.05
C ALA A 99 1.44 -7.36 10.92
N ALA A 100 1.16 -7.04 12.19
CA ALA A 100 0.50 -7.97 13.11
C ALA A 100 -0.90 -8.37 12.61
N LEU A 101 -1.67 -7.40 12.11
CA LEU A 101 -2.96 -7.66 11.45
C LEU A 101 -2.80 -8.62 10.27
N THR A 102 -1.81 -8.38 9.42
CA THR A 102 -1.60 -9.16 8.20
C THR A 102 -1.33 -10.61 8.55
N LEU A 103 -0.42 -10.89 9.49
CA LEU A 103 -0.15 -12.24 9.99
C LEU A 103 -1.44 -12.93 10.47
N ALA A 104 -2.26 -12.23 11.25
CA ALA A 104 -3.50 -12.79 11.80
C ALA A 104 -4.55 -13.14 10.73
N LEU A 105 -4.54 -12.45 9.59
CA LEU A 105 -5.48 -12.70 8.50
C LEU A 105 -4.98 -13.71 7.47
N THR A 106 -3.66 -13.78 7.23
CA THR A 106 -3.06 -14.64 6.20
C THR A 106 -2.65 -16.01 6.70
N GLN A 107 -2.48 -16.20 8.00
CA GLN A 107 -2.09 -17.47 8.59
C GLN A 107 -3.28 -18.34 9.01
N PRO A 108 -3.15 -19.68 8.99
CA PRO A 108 -4.15 -20.57 9.55
C PRO A 108 -4.39 -20.28 11.04
N MET A 109 -5.65 -20.07 11.41
CA MET A 109 -6.02 -19.77 12.77
C MET A 109 -6.09 -21.04 13.62
N LYS A 110 -5.19 -21.16 14.60
CA LYS A 110 -5.17 -22.26 15.57
C LYS A 110 -6.31 -22.07 16.58
N LEU A 111 -7.32 -22.93 16.54
CA LEU A 111 -8.43 -22.92 17.49
C LEU A 111 -7.99 -23.55 18.80
N THR A 112 -8.12 -22.81 19.90
CA THR A 112 -7.73 -23.31 21.22
C THR A 112 -8.92 -23.49 22.15
N ARG A 113 -8.84 -24.48 23.05
CA ARG A 113 -9.82 -24.71 24.11
C ARG A 113 -9.10 -24.95 25.42
N LYS A 114 -9.56 -24.28 26.47
CA LYS A 114 -9.09 -24.55 27.83
C LYS A 114 -9.72 -25.83 28.37
N VAL A 115 -8.91 -26.85 28.62
CA VAL A 115 -9.34 -28.14 29.20
C VAL A 115 -8.51 -28.42 30.43
N GLY A 116 -9.15 -28.45 31.61
CA GLY A 116 -8.45 -28.73 32.87
C GLY A 116 -7.41 -27.68 33.27
N GLY A 117 -7.51 -26.45 32.77
CA GLY A 117 -6.55 -25.37 33.03
C GLY A 117 -5.48 -25.19 31.95
N GLU A 118 -5.29 -26.19 31.08
CA GLU A 118 -4.37 -26.13 29.95
C GLU A 118 -5.07 -25.64 28.68
N VAL A 119 -4.42 -24.77 27.91
CA VAL A 119 -4.87 -24.38 26.57
C VAL A 119 -4.40 -25.45 25.59
N ARG A 120 -5.34 -26.10 24.90
CA ARG A 120 -5.04 -27.11 23.88
C ARG A 120 -5.55 -26.68 22.53
N ILE A 121 -4.77 -26.91 21.48
CA ILE A 121 -5.20 -26.73 20.09
C ILE A 121 -6.20 -27.85 19.78
N VAL A 122 -7.41 -27.47 19.35
CA VAL A 122 -8.52 -28.38 19.05
C VAL A 122 -8.85 -28.44 17.56
N GLY A 123 -8.23 -27.57 16.76
CA GLY A 123 -8.37 -27.56 15.30
C GLY A 123 -7.69 -26.33 14.70
N GLU A 124 -7.79 -26.20 13.39
CA GLU A 124 -7.29 -25.07 12.63
C GLU A 124 -8.38 -24.64 11.64
N ASN A 125 -8.56 -23.33 11.52
CA ASN A 125 -9.34 -22.75 10.43
C ASN A 125 -8.38 -22.27 9.34
N PRO A 126 -8.79 -22.31 8.06
CA PRO A 126 -8.01 -21.71 7.00
C PRO A 126 -7.84 -20.19 7.23
N PRO A 127 -6.84 -19.57 6.59
CA PRO A 127 -6.69 -18.11 6.56
C PRO A 127 -8.01 -17.41 6.20
N ILE A 128 -8.30 -16.30 6.88
CA ILE A 128 -9.52 -15.52 6.66
C ILE A 128 -9.32 -14.55 5.50
N GLY A 129 -8.13 -13.95 5.41
CA GLY A 129 -7.76 -12.99 4.39
C GLY A 129 -7.40 -13.66 3.07
N ASP A 130 -7.90 -13.09 1.97
CA ASP A 130 -7.47 -13.38 0.62
C ASP A 130 -7.02 -12.06 -0.03
N PHE A 131 -5.70 -11.91 -0.15
CA PHE A 131 -5.03 -10.71 -0.65
C PHE A 131 -4.25 -11.05 -1.91
N ARG A 132 -4.25 -10.12 -2.85
CA ARG A 132 -3.45 -10.26 -4.06
C ARG A 132 -1.98 -10.05 -3.72
N SER A 133 -1.08 -10.62 -4.53
CA SER A 133 0.36 -10.45 -4.32
C SER A 133 0.82 -9.00 -4.45
N ASP A 134 0.10 -8.16 -5.19
CA ASP A 134 0.38 -6.72 -5.33
C ASP A 134 -0.21 -5.89 -4.17
N GLU A 135 -0.95 -6.51 -3.26
CA GLU A 135 -1.50 -5.88 -2.05
C GLU A 135 -0.69 -6.23 -0.81
N LEU A 136 0.40 -6.99 -0.96
CA LEU A 136 1.25 -7.45 0.13
C LEU A 136 2.69 -7.03 -0.11
N TYR A 137 3.28 -6.41 0.90
CA TYR A 137 4.73 -6.32 1.06
C TYR A 137 5.20 -7.49 1.92
N VAL A 138 6.27 -8.15 1.51
CA VAL A 138 6.85 -9.31 2.22
C VAL A 138 8.33 -9.07 2.37
N THR A 139 8.85 -9.21 3.59
CA THR A 139 10.29 -9.03 3.83
C THR A 139 11.09 -10.19 3.23
N GLU A 140 12.32 -9.93 2.81
CA GLU A 140 13.20 -11.01 2.28
C GLU A 140 13.70 -11.94 3.40
N GLU A 141 13.80 -11.43 4.63
CA GLU A 141 14.34 -12.16 5.78
C GLU A 141 13.33 -13.12 6.39
N ASP A 142 12.06 -12.70 6.48
CA ASP A 142 10.97 -13.45 7.08
C ASP A 142 9.70 -13.34 6.19
N PRO A 143 9.34 -14.41 5.47
CA PRO A 143 8.21 -14.38 4.55
C PRO A 143 6.84 -14.32 5.24
N ASP A 144 6.76 -14.66 6.53
CA ASP A 144 5.54 -14.52 7.32
C ASP A 144 5.39 -13.09 7.86
N ALA A 145 6.50 -12.34 7.97
CA ALA A 145 6.49 -10.90 8.21
C ALA A 145 6.10 -10.17 6.92
N CYS A 146 4.81 -9.84 6.83
CA CYS A 146 4.22 -9.16 5.68
C CYS A 146 3.26 -8.04 6.11
N GLN A 147 3.00 -7.10 5.20
CA GLN A 147 2.13 -5.95 5.42
C GLN A 147 1.16 -5.78 4.24
N ILE A 148 -0.08 -5.44 4.55
CA ILE A 148 -1.06 -5.05 3.54
C ILE A 148 -0.77 -3.61 3.08
N LEU A 149 -0.70 -3.43 1.77
CA LEU A 149 -0.46 -2.14 1.12
C LEU A 149 -1.75 -1.53 0.60
N ASP A 150 -1.85 -0.22 0.67
CA ASP A 150 -2.86 0.57 -0.01
C ASP A 150 -2.60 0.73 -1.52
N ALA A 151 -3.46 1.48 -2.21
CA ALA A 151 -3.34 1.68 -3.65
C ALA A 151 -2.14 2.54 -4.09
N TRP A 152 -1.44 3.18 -3.16
CA TRP A 152 -0.19 3.91 -3.38
C TRP A 152 1.05 3.11 -2.99
N ALA A 153 0.87 1.83 -2.64
CA ALA A 153 1.91 0.92 -2.17
C ALA A 153 2.48 1.30 -0.78
N ASN A 154 1.70 2.04 0.00
CA ASN A 154 2.05 2.38 1.37
C ASN A 154 1.42 1.39 2.35
N PRO A 155 2.10 1.02 3.44
CA PRO A 155 1.51 0.15 4.45
C PRO A 155 0.24 0.74 5.09
N LEU A 156 -0.74 -0.12 5.35
CA LEU A 156 -1.88 0.24 6.18
C LEU A 156 -1.51 0.21 7.66
N HIS A 157 -2.12 1.10 8.42
CA HIS A 157 -2.05 1.08 9.88
C HIS A 157 -3.25 0.37 10.48
N TYR A 158 -3.07 -0.23 11.66
CA TYR A 158 -4.12 -0.95 12.36
C TYR A 158 -3.91 -0.88 13.87
N ASP A 159 -4.97 -0.61 14.61
CA ASP A 159 -4.96 -0.50 16.07
C ASP A 159 -6.16 -1.23 16.67
N ASN A 160 -5.93 -2.09 17.67
CA ASN A 160 -6.97 -2.85 18.34
C ASN A 160 -7.48 -2.12 19.59
N VAL A 161 -8.26 -1.08 19.37
CA VAL A 161 -8.87 -0.26 20.43
C VAL A 161 -10.07 -0.92 21.15
N MET A 162 -10.15 -2.26 21.16
CA MET A 162 -11.21 -3.01 21.82
C MET A 162 -11.24 -2.78 23.34
N GLY A 163 -10.09 -2.49 23.95
CA GLY A 163 -9.99 -2.18 25.38
C GLY A 163 -10.46 -0.77 25.76
N GLY A 164 -10.95 0.03 24.81
CA GLY A 164 -11.30 1.42 25.02
C GLY A 164 -10.04 2.30 25.13
N ASP A 165 -10.09 3.35 25.94
CA ASP A 165 -9.01 4.36 26.03
C ASP A 165 -7.66 3.78 26.48
N GLU A 166 -7.64 2.64 27.20
CA GLU A 166 -6.40 1.97 27.65
C GLU A 166 -5.74 1.11 26.56
N ALA A 167 -6.47 0.83 25.46
CA ALA A 167 -5.99 0.08 24.31
C ALA A 167 -5.72 1.00 23.10
N PHE A 168 -5.69 2.32 23.33
CA PHE A 168 -5.17 3.24 22.32
C PHE A 168 -3.65 3.21 22.40
N SER A 169 -3.03 2.84 21.28
CA SER A 169 -1.59 2.86 21.13
C SER A 169 -1.22 3.83 20.01
N PRO A 170 -0.48 4.91 20.32
CA PRO A 170 -0.07 5.85 19.29
C PRO A 170 0.90 5.19 18.32
N GLN A 171 0.59 5.30 17.03
CA GLN A 171 1.39 4.72 15.96
C GLN A 171 2.19 5.82 15.27
N SER A 172 3.01 6.49 16.07
CA SER A 172 3.89 7.56 15.61
C SER A 172 5.24 7.01 15.17
N LEU A 173 5.74 7.56 14.05
CA LEU A 173 7.02 7.20 13.41
C LEU A 173 7.08 5.72 12.97
N GLY A 174 8.00 5.40 12.05
CA GLY A 174 8.05 4.13 11.30
C GLY A 174 8.21 2.83 12.11
N GLU A 175 8.19 2.87 13.46
CA GLU A 175 8.32 1.72 14.36
C GLU A 175 7.17 0.70 14.23
N THR A 176 6.06 1.08 13.59
CA THR A 176 4.88 0.22 13.41
C THR A 176 4.86 -0.55 12.08
N HIS A 177 5.88 -0.34 11.24
CA HIS A 177 6.03 -0.99 9.94
C HIS A 177 7.29 -1.85 9.87
N LEU A 178 7.24 -2.90 9.05
CA LEU A 178 8.42 -3.71 8.72
C LEU A 178 9.35 -2.91 7.80
N ASP A 179 10.60 -2.74 8.23
CA ASP A 179 11.83 -2.35 7.50
C ASP A 179 11.68 -1.56 6.18
N PHE A 180 10.69 -0.67 6.14
CA PHE A 180 10.32 0.11 4.97
C PHE A 180 11.19 1.36 4.93
N ASP A 181 12.47 1.17 4.57
CA ASP A 181 13.52 2.20 4.43
C ASP A 181 13.26 3.48 5.27
N GLU A 182 13.56 3.39 6.58
CA GLU A 182 13.30 4.42 7.61
C GLU A 182 13.82 5.82 7.22
N ASP A 183 14.79 5.89 6.29
CA ASP A 183 15.40 7.12 5.78
C ASP A 183 14.60 7.80 4.65
N LEU A 184 13.60 7.13 4.05
CA LEU A 184 12.84 7.63 2.90
C LEU A 184 11.35 7.86 3.18
N TYR A 185 10.77 7.20 4.19
CA TYR A 185 9.34 7.23 4.48
C TYR A 185 9.07 7.42 5.98
N THR A 186 9.34 8.61 6.50
CA THR A 186 8.88 9.01 7.83
C THR A 186 7.44 9.49 7.71
N HIS A 187 6.48 8.79 8.31
CA HIS A 187 5.09 9.24 8.36
C HIS A 187 4.98 10.51 9.22
N MET A 188 3.96 11.32 8.99
CA MET A 188 3.54 12.33 9.96
C MET A 188 3.06 11.65 11.25
N GLU A 189 2.93 12.44 12.33
CA GLU A 189 2.37 11.99 13.61
C GLU A 189 1.05 11.24 13.39
N ASP A 190 0.78 10.22 14.22
CA ASP A 190 -0.49 9.49 14.15
C ASP A 190 -1.62 10.51 14.14
N SER A 191 -2.49 10.47 13.13
CA SER A 191 -3.57 11.47 12.97
C SER A 191 -4.50 11.57 14.20
N ARG A 192 -4.54 10.53 15.02
CA ARG A 192 -5.31 10.47 16.26
C ARG A 192 -4.55 11.12 17.42
N GLU A 193 -3.26 11.36 17.27
CA GLU A 193 -2.44 12.27 18.07
C GLU A 193 -2.49 13.67 17.45
N ILE A 194 -3.54 14.45 17.76
CA ILE A 194 -3.60 15.87 17.37
C ILE A 194 -2.71 16.67 18.35
N GLU A 195 -1.39 16.47 18.19
CA GLU A 195 -0.20 17.20 18.66
C GLU A 195 -0.34 18.10 19.91
N ASP A 196 0.33 17.71 21.00
CA ASP A 196 1.08 18.56 21.95
C ASP A 196 0.44 19.76 22.70
N LEU A 197 -0.84 20.15 22.49
CA LEU A 197 -1.40 21.34 23.15
C LEU A 197 -2.74 21.14 23.86
N THR A 198 -3.45 20.04 23.63
CA THR A 198 -4.84 19.90 24.11
C THR A 198 -5.11 18.67 24.96
N GLY A 199 -4.26 17.63 24.90
CA GLY A 199 -4.49 16.38 25.62
C GLY A 199 -5.77 15.65 25.17
N VAL A 200 -6.18 15.87 23.91
CA VAL A 200 -7.39 15.29 23.33
C VAL A 200 -6.97 14.21 22.34
N LEU A 201 -7.38 12.97 22.62
CA LEU A 201 -7.32 11.87 21.65
C LEU A 201 -8.23 12.22 20.47
N GLY A 202 -7.71 12.04 19.26
CA GLY A 202 -8.43 12.20 18.01
C GLY A 202 -9.57 11.18 17.86
N PRO A 203 -10.30 11.23 16.73
CA PRO A 203 -11.42 10.32 16.50
C PRO A 203 -10.95 8.86 16.44
N GLN A 204 -11.65 8.00 17.17
CA GLN A 204 -11.34 6.58 17.33
C GLN A 204 -12.63 5.76 17.40
N ASN A 205 -12.61 4.51 16.93
CA ASN A 205 -13.73 3.58 17.11
C ASN A 205 -13.61 2.83 18.45
N THR A 206 -13.85 3.54 19.56
CA THR A 206 -13.74 2.94 20.92
C THR A 206 -14.47 1.59 21.04
N ASN A 207 -13.81 0.61 21.64
CA ASN A 207 -14.28 -0.78 21.79
C ASN A 207 -14.37 -1.57 20.47
N GLU A 208 -13.77 -1.06 19.39
CA GLU A 208 -13.66 -1.74 18.11
C GLU A 208 -12.21 -1.90 17.66
N TYR A 209 -11.88 -1.33 16.50
CA TYR A 209 -10.55 -1.28 15.90
C TYR A 209 -10.48 -0.04 15.03
N ASP A 210 -9.28 0.45 14.82
CA ASP A 210 -8.99 1.52 13.89
C ASP A 210 -8.10 0.99 12.75
N ILE A 211 -8.39 1.44 11.53
CA ILE A 211 -7.59 1.12 10.34
C ILE A 211 -7.58 2.35 9.44
N TRP A 212 -6.40 2.69 8.92
CA TRP A 212 -6.25 3.83 8.03
C TRP A 212 -5.11 3.71 7.03
N SER A 213 -5.22 4.54 5.99
CA SER A 213 -4.19 4.85 5.00
C SER A 213 -3.96 6.36 5.00
N HIS A 214 -2.70 6.76 4.79
CA HIS A 214 -2.30 8.15 4.61
C HIS A 214 -2.71 8.74 3.24
N GLY A 215 -3.33 7.94 2.36
CA GLY A 215 -3.91 8.42 1.12
C GLY A 215 -2.88 8.89 0.09
N SER A 216 -3.28 9.87 -0.73
CA SER A 216 -2.47 10.40 -1.83
C SER A 216 -1.22 11.16 -1.40
N SER A 217 -1.21 11.68 -0.19
CA SER A 217 -0.11 12.42 0.41
C SER A 217 0.92 11.52 1.08
N GLY A 218 0.73 10.20 1.03
CA GLY A 218 1.47 9.22 1.81
C GLY A 218 2.96 9.51 2.00
N HIS A 219 3.31 9.76 3.26
CA HIS A 219 4.63 10.05 3.82
C HIS A 219 5.27 11.36 3.36
N GLU A 220 4.47 12.33 2.87
CA GLU A 220 4.96 13.67 2.55
C GLU A 220 4.76 14.64 3.73
N ASP A 221 5.64 15.64 3.87
CA ASP A 221 5.52 16.71 4.89
C ASP A 221 4.26 17.60 4.71
N THR A 222 3.44 17.34 3.69
CA THR A 222 2.24 18.09 3.34
C THR A 222 0.94 17.28 3.48
N GLU A 223 0.96 16.16 4.21
CA GLU A 223 -0.27 15.41 4.47
C GLU A 223 -1.33 16.26 5.19
N GLU A 224 -2.56 16.20 4.68
CA GLU A 224 -3.72 16.80 5.32
C GLU A 224 -4.69 15.71 5.80
N TYR A 225 -5.45 16.00 6.86
CA TYR A 225 -6.43 15.06 7.43
C TYR A 225 -7.51 14.62 6.42
N GLU A 226 -7.76 15.44 5.39
CA GLU A 226 -8.70 15.15 4.32
C GLU A 226 -8.21 14.06 3.36
N ASP A 227 -6.89 13.79 3.32
CA ASP A 227 -6.29 12.76 2.48
C ASP A 227 -6.46 11.35 3.09
N TYR A 228 -6.71 11.28 4.40
CA TYR A 228 -6.81 10.02 5.12
C TYR A 228 -8.05 9.23 4.74
N ILE A 229 -7.84 7.93 4.53
CA ILE A 229 -8.90 6.95 4.30
C ILE A 229 -8.97 6.07 5.53
N THR A 230 -10.01 6.26 6.34
CA THR A 230 -10.13 5.68 7.67
C THR A 230 -11.46 4.94 7.84
N ASN A 231 -11.58 4.11 8.87
CA ASN A 231 -12.87 3.49 9.24
C ASN A 231 -13.64 4.26 10.32
N TRP A 232 -13.03 5.21 11.04
CA TRP A 232 -13.72 6.10 11.97
C TRP A 232 -14.33 7.30 11.27
N ASN A 233 -15.35 7.88 11.88
CA ASN A 233 -15.97 9.09 11.34
C ASN A 233 -15.22 10.33 11.84
N MET A 234 -14.74 11.17 10.92
CA MET A 234 -14.08 12.44 11.25
C MET A 234 -15.05 13.54 11.67
N SER A 235 -16.37 13.35 11.50
CA SER A 235 -17.37 14.36 11.84
C SER A 235 -17.74 14.32 13.32
N ASN A 236 -17.34 15.34 14.08
CA ASN A 236 -18.03 15.83 15.27
C ASN A 236 -18.39 17.30 15.09
#